data_AF-A0A952ECC9-F1
#
_entry.id   AF-A0A952ECC9-F1
#
_cell.length_a   1.000
_cell.length_b   1.000
_cell.length_c   1.000
_cell.angle_alpha   90.00
_cell.angle_beta   90.00
_cell.angle_gamma   90.00
#
_symmetry.space_group_name_H-M   'P 1'
#
loop_
_entity.id
_entity.type
_entity.pdbx_description
1 polymer ?
#
loop_
_entity_poly.entity_id
_entity_poly.type
_entity_poly.pdbx_seq_one_letter_code
_entity_poly.pdbx_strand_id
1 'polypeptide(L)'
;MEQRFLEKLNAETQRLVREIEEFASVEIEVRPTPAPSSGTAAHAKAVALLASEDGATLLYRDEQEFGTQSVLHELLHLHRYWVDFVPQLLPLEDPDGDKTMIAHQVENTLEHLVIVPKEAEYGLEPYAQLNETTRKIWQDYPWPDISEPWARRKNAFLNWLTTHFLVNDAGVMAMAQQALTQEALLEEAKSFTDKIARVVGSKEHCISTTIRFLHIPRQEATLAYLDIRNKAFLKKPIPEH
;
A
#
# COMPACT_ATOMS: atom_id res chain seq x y z
N MET A 1 -19.61 10.80 -5.13
CA MET A 1 -18.47 11.50 -5.72
C MET A 1 -19.06 12.49 -6.69
N GLU A 2 -18.62 13.75 -6.67
CA GLU A 2 -19.20 14.77 -7.55
C GLU A 2 -19.19 14.31 -9.02
N GLN A 3 -20.30 14.52 -9.72
CA GLN A 3 -20.54 14.03 -11.08
C GLN A 3 -19.41 14.36 -12.07
N ARG A 4 -18.84 15.57 -11.99
CA ARG A 4 -17.74 16.01 -12.87
C ARG A 4 -16.47 15.17 -12.76
N PHE A 5 -16.20 14.57 -11.60
CA PHE A 5 -15.06 13.67 -11.40
C PHE A 5 -15.44 12.25 -11.81
N LEU A 6 -16.67 11.83 -11.49
CA LEU A 6 -17.19 10.51 -11.87
C LEU A 6 -17.18 10.31 -13.39
N GLU A 7 -17.53 11.35 -14.16
CA GLU A 7 -17.54 11.34 -15.64
C GLU A 7 -16.15 11.17 -16.28
N LYS A 8 -15.06 11.42 -15.54
CA LYS A 8 -13.69 11.18 -16.01
C LYS A 8 -13.26 9.71 -15.91
N LEU A 9 -14.02 8.91 -15.16
CA LEU A 9 -13.71 7.51 -14.89
C LEU A 9 -14.37 6.59 -15.90
N ASN A 10 -13.76 5.43 -16.18
CA ASN A 10 -14.40 4.41 -16.99
C ASN A 10 -15.63 3.80 -16.27
N ALA A 11 -16.47 3.07 -17.00
CA ALA A 11 -17.73 2.54 -16.48
C ALA A 11 -17.58 1.51 -15.34
N GLU A 12 -16.44 0.81 -15.26
CA GLU A 12 -16.14 -0.16 -14.20
C GLU A 12 -15.76 0.58 -12.90
N THR A 13 -14.87 1.57 -12.99
CA THR A 13 -14.47 2.39 -11.84
C THR A 13 -15.66 3.22 -11.32
N GLN A 14 -16.52 3.74 -12.19
CA GLN A 14 -17.75 4.40 -11.75
C GLN A 14 -18.70 3.45 -10.99
N ARG A 15 -18.74 2.17 -11.37
CA ARG A 15 -19.50 1.15 -10.65
C ARG A 15 -18.93 0.92 -9.26
N LEU A 16 -17.61 0.79 -9.15
CA LEU A 16 -16.92 0.62 -7.87
C LEU A 16 -17.17 1.82 -6.94
N VAL A 17 -17.13 3.04 -7.46
CA VAL A 17 -17.50 4.24 -6.67
C VAL A 17 -18.91 4.09 -6.09
N ARG A 18 -19.90 3.77 -6.93
CA ARG A 18 -21.29 3.60 -6.48
C ARG A 18 -21.43 2.49 -5.45
N GLU A 19 -20.79 1.34 -5.67
CA GLU A 19 -20.80 0.21 -4.74
C GLU A 19 -20.27 0.62 -3.35
N ILE A 20 -19.12 1.30 -3.30
CA ILE A 20 -18.53 1.77 -2.05
C ILE A 20 -19.45 2.79 -1.36
N GLU A 21 -19.98 3.77 -2.11
CA GLU A 21 -20.83 4.82 -1.56
C GLU A 21 -22.19 4.29 -1.08
N GLU A 22 -22.79 3.35 -1.81
CA GLU A 22 -24.01 2.65 -1.41
C GLU A 22 -23.80 1.83 -0.14
N PHE A 23 -22.68 1.09 -0.04
CA PHE A 23 -22.33 0.34 1.17
C PHE A 23 -22.11 1.27 2.37
N ALA A 24 -21.37 2.37 2.17
CA ALA A 24 -21.02 3.32 3.22
C ALA A 24 -22.16 4.26 3.60
N SER A 25 -23.17 4.43 2.72
CA SER A 25 -24.17 5.50 2.80
C SER A 25 -23.53 6.90 2.96
N VAL A 26 -22.36 7.10 2.34
CA VAL A 26 -21.56 8.32 2.36
C VAL A 26 -20.97 8.53 0.98
N GLU A 27 -20.96 9.78 0.52
CA GLU A 27 -20.29 10.20 -0.69
C GLU A 27 -18.77 10.33 -0.48
N ILE A 28 -17.97 9.77 -1.40
CA ILE A 28 -16.53 9.97 -1.48
C ILE A 28 -16.28 11.40 -1.97
N GLU A 29 -15.60 12.17 -1.14
CA GLU A 29 -15.22 13.53 -1.47
C GLU A 29 -13.99 13.54 -2.39
N VAL A 30 -13.87 14.57 -3.23
CA VAL A 30 -12.69 14.80 -4.06
C VAL A 30 -12.19 16.22 -3.81
N ARG A 31 -10.95 16.36 -3.35
CA ARG A 31 -10.38 17.66 -2.98
C ARG A 31 -8.97 17.85 -3.53
N PRO A 32 -8.55 19.08 -3.86
CA PRO A 32 -7.15 19.34 -4.17
C PRO A 32 -6.27 19.09 -2.94
N THR A 33 -5.04 18.61 -3.16
CA THR A 33 -4.05 18.39 -2.11
C THR A 33 -3.64 19.72 -1.47
N PRO A 34 -3.62 19.83 -0.13
CA PRO A 34 -3.30 21.09 0.56
C PRO A 34 -1.81 21.48 0.54
N ALA A 35 -0.90 20.56 0.23
CA ALA A 35 0.54 20.78 0.25
C ALA A 35 1.14 20.99 -1.15
N PRO A 36 2.13 21.89 -1.32
CA PRO A 36 2.86 22.04 -2.57
C PRO A 36 3.66 20.77 -2.91
N SER A 37 3.91 20.54 -4.19
CA SER A 37 4.70 19.41 -4.66
C SER A 37 6.11 19.42 -4.07
N SER A 38 6.47 18.44 -3.23
CA SER A 38 7.88 18.15 -3.01
C SER A 38 8.47 17.63 -4.32
N GLY A 39 9.46 18.33 -4.86
CA GLY A 39 10.13 17.95 -6.11
C GLY A 39 10.88 16.61 -6.05
N THR A 40 10.88 15.95 -4.89
CA THR A 40 11.58 14.70 -4.59
C THR A 40 10.68 13.48 -4.45
N ALA A 41 9.34 13.64 -4.44
CA ALA A 41 8.45 12.49 -4.40
C ALA A 41 8.40 11.81 -5.77
N ALA A 42 8.79 10.54 -5.84
CA ALA A 42 8.74 9.71 -7.07
C ALA A 42 7.34 9.68 -7.73
N HIS A 43 6.30 10.03 -6.96
CA HIS A 43 4.92 10.19 -7.41
C HIS A 43 4.33 11.53 -6.95
N ALA A 44 5.03 12.65 -7.19
CA ALA A 44 4.62 14.02 -6.81
C ALA A 44 3.27 14.51 -7.41
N LYS A 45 2.49 13.60 -7.99
CA LYS A 45 1.38 13.82 -8.91
C LYS A 45 0.24 12.79 -8.73
N ALA A 46 0.45 11.75 -7.93
CA ALA A 46 -0.55 10.71 -7.72
C ALA A 46 -1.76 11.19 -6.91
N VAL A 47 -2.91 10.54 -7.15
CA VAL A 47 -4.08 10.63 -6.27
C VAL A 47 -3.74 9.94 -4.95
N ALA A 48 -4.23 10.46 -3.84
CA ALA A 48 -4.07 9.85 -2.52
C ALA A 48 -5.41 9.70 -1.82
N LEU A 49 -5.56 8.64 -1.02
CA LEU A 49 -6.74 8.43 -0.19
C LEU A 49 -6.52 8.90 1.25
N LEU A 50 -7.48 9.68 1.76
CA LEU A 50 -7.73 9.81 3.19
C LEU A 50 -9.01 9.04 3.51
N ALA A 51 -8.96 8.06 4.40
CA ALA A 51 -10.12 7.29 4.82
C ALA A 51 -10.20 7.20 6.34
N SER A 52 -11.41 7.31 6.88
CA SER A 52 -11.72 7.08 8.28
C SER A 52 -13.06 6.33 8.43
N GLU A 53 -13.49 6.14 9.66
CA GLU A 53 -14.83 5.67 10.00
C GLU A 53 -15.93 6.67 9.68
N ASP A 54 -15.61 7.93 9.38
CA ASP A 54 -16.58 8.98 9.10
C ASP A 54 -16.83 9.19 7.61
N GLY A 55 -15.79 9.05 6.80
CA GLY A 55 -15.85 9.26 5.36
C GLY A 55 -14.48 9.12 4.69
N ALA A 56 -14.44 9.40 3.39
CA ALA A 56 -13.23 9.30 2.60
C ALA A 56 -13.09 10.49 1.65
N THR A 57 -11.85 10.88 1.40
CA THR A 57 -11.48 11.94 0.48
C THR A 57 -10.38 11.45 -0.45
N LEU A 58 -10.61 11.53 -1.75
CA LEU A 58 -9.56 11.45 -2.76
C LEU A 58 -8.91 12.81 -2.93
N LEU A 59 -7.61 12.88 -2.67
CA LEU A 59 -6.80 14.06 -2.86
C LEU A 59 -6.13 14.01 -4.23
N TYR A 60 -6.29 15.05 -5.03
CA TYR A 60 -5.62 15.18 -6.33
C TYR A 60 -4.70 16.40 -6.35
N ARG A 61 -3.67 16.39 -7.20
CA ARG A 61 -2.76 17.54 -7.36
C ARG A 61 -3.03 18.31 -8.64
N ASP A 62 -3.24 17.58 -9.73
CA ASP A 62 -3.65 18.12 -11.02
C ASP A 62 -4.95 17.42 -11.43
N GLU A 63 -5.97 18.22 -11.76
CA GLU A 63 -7.26 17.70 -12.20
C GLU A 63 -7.17 16.95 -13.55
N GLN A 64 -6.11 17.21 -14.33
CA GLN A 64 -5.81 16.49 -15.57
C GLN A 64 -5.22 15.10 -15.30
N GLU A 65 -4.63 14.89 -14.13
CA GLU A 65 -4.02 13.62 -13.71
C GLU A 65 -4.95 12.79 -12.81
N PHE A 66 -6.19 13.27 -12.63
CA PHE A 66 -7.30 12.49 -12.08
C PHE A 66 -7.76 11.44 -13.10
N GLY A 67 -6.89 10.45 -13.32
CA GLY A 67 -7.07 9.38 -14.28
C GLY A 67 -7.75 8.15 -13.67
N THR A 68 -8.34 7.33 -14.53
CA THR A 68 -9.03 6.10 -14.12
C THR A 68 -8.12 5.16 -13.31
N GLN A 69 -6.84 5.01 -13.68
CA GLN A 69 -5.94 4.08 -13.00
C GLN A 69 -5.59 4.51 -11.58
N SER A 70 -5.17 5.76 -11.39
CA SER A 70 -4.82 6.27 -10.05
C SER A 70 -6.03 6.29 -9.13
N VAL A 71 -7.21 6.65 -9.64
CA VAL A 71 -8.44 6.62 -8.86
C VAL A 71 -8.86 5.20 -8.53
N LEU A 72 -8.78 4.25 -9.48
CA LEU A 72 -9.08 2.85 -9.22
C LEU A 72 -8.18 2.30 -8.10
N HIS A 73 -6.88 2.58 -8.13
CA HIS A 73 -5.92 2.16 -7.11
C HIS A 73 -6.42 2.53 -5.69
N GLU A 74 -6.71 3.82 -5.49
CA GLU A 74 -7.18 4.34 -4.21
C GLU A 74 -8.57 3.80 -3.82
N LEU A 75 -9.47 3.60 -4.79
CA LEU A 75 -10.77 2.99 -4.53
C LEU A 75 -10.66 1.52 -4.12
N LEU A 76 -9.67 0.78 -4.63
CA LEU A 76 -9.42 -0.60 -4.21
C LEU A 76 -8.90 -0.68 -2.78
N HIS A 77 -8.06 0.27 -2.34
CA HIS A 77 -7.73 0.43 -0.92
C HIS A 77 -8.99 0.68 -0.09
N LEU A 78 -9.81 1.65 -0.51
CA LEU A 78 -11.02 2.03 0.22
C LEU A 78 -12.03 0.88 0.32
N HIS A 79 -12.25 0.15 -0.79
CA HIS A 79 -13.12 -1.03 -0.82
C HIS A 79 -12.67 -2.07 0.20
N ARG A 80 -11.36 -2.33 0.27
CA ARG A 80 -10.81 -3.30 1.22
C ARG A 80 -11.02 -2.88 2.66
N TYR A 81 -10.81 -1.61 2.98
CA TYR A 81 -10.98 -1.10 4.34
C TYR A 81 -12.44 -1.07 4.79
N TRP A 82 -13.35 -0.58 3.94
CA TRP A 82 -14.75 -0.38 4.32
C TRP A 82 -15.64 -1.58 4.03
N VAL A 83 -15.55 -2.14 2.83
CA VAL A 83 -16.47 -3.18 2.34
C VAL A 83 -16.00 -4.57 2.76
N ASP A 84 -14.74 -4.89 2.49
CA ASP A 84 -14.15 -6.20 2.86
C ASP A 84 -13.75 -6.26 4.34
N PHE A 85 -13.81 -5.13 5.05
CA PHE A 85 -13.48 -4.99 6.45
C PHE A 85 -12.06 -5.49 6.80
N VAL A 86 -11.11 -5.21 5.90
CA VAL A 86 -9.70 -5.55 6.05
C VAL A 86 -9.01 -4.55 6.99
N PRO A 87 -8.20 -5.01 7.96
CA PRO A 87 -7.55 -4.10 8.90
C PRO A 87 -6.31 -3.43 8.33
N GLN A 88 -5.98 -2.28 8.93
CA GLN A 88 -4.72 -1.58 8.78
C GLN A 88 -3.83 -1.81 10.02
N LEU A 89 -2.51 -1.92 9.84
CA LEU A 89 -1.53 -1.82 10.91
C LEU A 89 -1.37 -0.37 11.34
N LEU A 90 -1.49 -0.11 12.64
CA LEU A 90 -1.21 1.19 13.23
C LEU A 90 -0.33 1.05 14.48
N PRO A 91 0.57 2.00 14.74
CA PRO A 91 1.25 2.07 16.02
C PRO A 91 0.28 2.46 17.14
N LEU A 92 0.53 1.97 18.36
CA LEU A 92 -0.23 2.36 19.55
C LEU A 92 0.20 3.74 20.10
N GLU A 93 1.51 4.02 20.05
CA GLU A 93 2.11 5.28 20.47
C GLU A 93 3.19 5.68 19.48
N ASP A 94 3.13 6.92 19.00
CA ASP A 94 4.07 7.43 17.99
C ASP A 94 4.19 8.96 18.06
N PRO A 95 4.85 9.51 19.11
CA PRO A 95 4.95 10.95 19.29
C PRO A 95 5.71 11.65 18.15
N ASP A 96 6.64 10.94 17.51
CA ASP A 96 7.56 11.49 16.52
C ASP A 96 7.16 11.16 15.06
N GLY A 97 6.18 10.28 14.85
CA GLY A 97 5.67 9.90 13.52
C GLY A 97 6.44 8.76 12.82
N ASP A 98 7.56 8.31 13.40
CA ASP A 98 8.44 7.30 12.81
C ASP A 98 7.74 5.93 12.70
N LYS A 99 6.98 5.53 13.72
CA LYS A 99 6.30 4.23 13.72
C LYS A 99 5.13 4.21 12.75
N THR A 100 4.46 5.35 12.56
CA THR A 100 3.39 5.53 11.57
C THR A 100 3.96 5.40 10.17
N MET A 101 5.13 6.00 9.91
CA MET A 101 5.83 5.82 8.62
C MET A 101 6.17 4.36 8.36
N ILE A 102 6.71 3.64 9.36
CA ILE A 102 7.02 2.21 9.24
C ILE A 102 5.75 1.39 8.98
N ALA A 103 4.68 1.64 9.75
CA ALA A 103 3.40 0.97 9.60
C ALA A 103 2.82 1.20 8.20
N HIS A 104 2.82 2.44 7.71
CA HIS A 104 2.39 2.77 6.35
C HIS A 104 3.20 2.04 5.28
N GLN A 105 4.52 1.92 5.42
CA GLN A 105 5.35 1.18 4.46
C GLN A 105 5.02 -0.30 4.43
N VAL A 106 4.81 -0.92 5.60
CA VAL A 106 4.37 -2.32 5.72
C VAL A 106 2.98 -2.48 5.11
N GLU A 107 2.04 -1.63 5.48
CA GLU A 107 0.67 -1.65 4.99
C GLU A 107 0.60 -1.54 3.48
N ASN A 108 1.24 -0.51 2.93
CA ASN A 108 1.24 -0.23 1.51
C ASN A 108 1.83 -1.41 0.72
N THR A 109 2.94 -1.98 1.19
CA THR A 109 3.55 -3.15 0.56
C THR A 109 2.59 -4.33 0.55
N LEU A 110 1.96 -4.64 1.68
CA LEU A 110 1.04 -5.78 1.80
C LEU A 110 -0.27 -5.57 1.03
N GLU A 111 -0.81 -4.35 1.00
CA GLU A 111 -2.00 -4.03 0.20
C GLU A 111 -1.73 -4.19 -1.29
N HIS A 112 -0.56 -3.74 -1.77
CA HIS A 112 -0.20 -3.83 -3.18
C HIS A 112 -0.12 -5.28 -3.69
N LEU A 113 0.15 -6.27 -2.82
CA LEU A 113 0.11 -7.68 -3.19
C LEU A 113 -1.29 -8.13 -3.67
N VAL A 114 -2.34 -7.42 -3.27
CA VAL A 114 -3.74 -7.70 -3.66
C VAL A 114 -4.23 -6.66 -4.67
N ILE A 115 -3.93 -5.38 -4.47
CA ILE A 115 -4.46 -4.29 -5.29
C ILE A 115 -3.89 -4.31 -6.70
N VAL A 116 -2.59 -4.48 -6.88
CA VAL A 116 -1.96 -4.46 -8.22
C VAL A 116 -2.51 -5.57 -9.12
N PRO A 117 -2.60 -6.85 -8.68
CA PRO A 117 -3.27 -7.87 -9.48
C PRO A 117 -4.74 -7.53 -9.76
N LYS A 118 -5.44 -6.93 -8.79
CA LYS A 118 -6.84 -6.54 -8.95
C LYS A 118 -7.02 -5.45 -10.01
N GLU A 119 -6.11 -4.49 -10.13
CA GLU A 119 -6.14 -3.48 -11.21
C GLU A 119 -6.11 -4.12 -12.60
N ALA A 120 -5.33 -5.19 -12.78
CA ALA A 120 -5.29 -5.93 -14.04
C ALA A 120 -6.61 -6.64 -14.35
N GLU A 121 -7.36 -7.10 -13.34
CA GLU A 121 -8.72 -7.65 -13.52
C GLU A 121 -9.71 -6.60 -14.03
N TYR A 122 -9.47 -5.31 -13.76
CA TYR A 122 -10.23 -4.18 -14.32
C TYR A 122 -9.76 -3.77 -15.72
N GLY A 123 -8.84 -4.53 -16.34
CA GLY A 123 -8.33 -4.29 -17.69
C GLY A 123 -7.30 -3.17 -17.78
N LEU A 124 -6.68 -2.79 -16.66
CA LEU A 124 -5.55 -1.85 -16.65
C LEU A 124 -4.22 -2.59 -16.77
N GLU A 125 -3.15 -1.85 -17.11
CA GLU A 125 -1.79 -2.39 -17.21
C GLU A 125 -0.90 -1.80 -16.11
N PRO A 126 -0.87 -2.40 -14.90
CA PRO A 126 -0.14 -1.84 -13.77
C PRO A 126 1.35 -2.21 -13.78
N TYR A 127 1.74 -3.27 -14.49
CA TYR A 127 3.06 -3.87 -14.36
C TYR A 127 4.16 -3.06 -15.04
N ALA A 128 3.86 -2.38 -16.14
CA ALA A 128 4.86 -1.57 -16.86
C ALA A 128 5.45 -0.45 -15.96
N GLN A 129 4.57 0.31 -15.29
CA GLN A 129 4.99 1.37 -14.37
C GLN A 129 5.65 0.77 -13.13
N LEU A 130 5.11 -0.33 -12.60
CA LEU A 130 5.68 -0.99 -11.44
C LEU A 130 7.11 -1.48 -11.70
N ASN A 131 7.35 -2.14 -12.83
CA ASN A 131 8.69 -2.58 -13.24
C ASN A 131 9.67 -1.41 -13.29
N GLU A 132 9.28 -0.27 -13.85
CA GLU A 132 10.12 0.93 -13.94
C GLU A 132 10.43 1.52 -12.56
N THR A 133 9.42 1.64 -11.69
CA THR A 133 9.63 2.14 -10.32
C THR A 133 10.52 1.19 -9.52
N THR A 134 10.26 -0.12 -9.58
CA THR A 134 11.06 -1.12 -8.88
C THR A 134 12.49 -1.20 -9.43
N ARG A 135 12.70 -1.00 -10.74
CA ARG A 135 14.03 -0.89 -11.34
C ARG A 135 14.83 0.26 -10.71
N LYS A 136 14.24 1.45 -10.63
CA LYS A 136 14.91 2.62 -10.01
C LYS A 136 15.29 2.36 -8.57
N ILE A 137 14.37 1.78 -7.80
CA ILE A 137 14.61 1.41 -6.39
C ILE A 137 15.85 0.52 -6.26
N TRP A 138 16.00 -0.51 -7.11
CA TRP A 138 17.16 -1.40 -7.04
C TRP A 138 18.43 -0.85 -7.68
N GLN A 139 18.32 0.09 -8.63
CA GLN A 139 19.47 0.81 -9.19
C GLN A 139 20.15 1.69 -8.13
N ASP A 140 19.37 2.27 -7.21
CA ASP A 140 19.87 3.15 -6.16
C ASP A 140 20.38 2.39 -4.92
N TYR A 141 20.25 1.06 -4.89
CA TYR A 141 20.73 0.23 -3.78
C TYR A 141 22.27 0.31 -3.67
N PRO A 142 22.86 0.50 -2.46
CA PRO A 142 22.33 0.25 -1.12
C PRO A 142 21.61 1.43 -0.43
N TRP A 143 21.03 2.36 -1.19
CA TRP A 143 20.31 3.56 -0.71
C TRP A 143 21.17 4.42 0.23
N PRO A 144 21.98 5.35 -0.31
CA PRO A 144 22.98 6.09 0.47
C PRO A 144 22.38 6.90 1.62
N ASP A 145 21.11 7.31 1.50
CA ASP A 145 20.40 8.09 2.52
C ASP A 145 19.88 7.24 3.69
N ILE A 146 20.01 5.91 3.63
CA ILE A 146 19.59 4.99 4.69
C ILE A 146 20.81 4.44 5.42
N SER A 147 21.19 5.14 6.49
CA SER A 147 22.34 4.78 7.33
C SER A 147 22.02 3.73 8.39
N GLU A 148 20.76 3.64 8.83
CA GLU A 148 20.33 2.72 9.88
C GLU A 148 20.17 1.28 9.33
N PRO A 149 20.92 0.29 9.85
CA PRO A 149 20.94 -1.06 9.29
C PRO A 149 19.58 -1.78 9.29
N TRP A 150 18.78 -1.60 10.35
CA TRP A 150 17.46 -2.23 10.44
C TRP A 150 16.50 -1.67 9.38
N ALA A 151 16.49 -0.35 9.15
CA ALA A 151 15.68 0.33 8.15
C ALA A 151 16.06 -0.10 6.73
N ARG A 152 17.37 -0.27 6.46
CA ARG A 152 17.83 -0.82 5.18
C ARG A 152 17.36 -2.25 4.98
N ARG A 153 17.54 -3.13 5.98
CA ARG A 153 17.06 -4.53 5.93
C ARG A 153 15.55 -4.60 5.73
N LYS A 154 14.78 -3.78 6.45
CA LYS A 154 13.32 -3.66 6.27
C LYS A 154 12.96 -3.28 4.84
N ASN A 155 13.56 -2.21 4.31
CA ASN A 155 13.27 -1.76 2.96
C ASN A 155 13.69 -2.79 1.91
N ALA A 156 14.80 -3.49 2.10
CA ALA A 156 15.23 -4.57 1.23
C ALA A 156 14.18 -5.69 1.16
N PHE A 157 13.60 -6.08 2.29
CA PHE A 157 12.58 -7.14 2.34
C PHE A 157 11.22 -6.72 1.81
N LEU A 158 10.76 -5.50 2.12
CA LEU A 158 9.50 -5.00 1.60
C LEU A 158 9.59 -4.81 0.06
N ASN A 159 10.68 -4.25 -0.45
CA ASN A 159 10.89 -4.13 -1.90
C ASN A 159 11.08 -5.50 -2.56
N TRP A 160 11.70 -6.46 -1.88
CA TRP A 160 11.81 -7.83 -2.37
C TRP A 160 10.44 -8.49 -2.51
N LEU A 161 9.52 -8.32 -1.55
CA LEU A 161 8.15 -8.83 -1.68
C LEU A 161 7.47 -8.27 -2.94
N THR A 162 7.51 -6.95 -3.14
CA THR A 162 6.96 -6.31 -4.34
C THR A 162 7.61 -6.88 -5.61
N THR A 163 8.93 -7.02 -5.62
CA THR A 163 9.66 -7.57 -6.77
C THR A 163 9.26 -9.01 -7.04
N HIS A 164 9.17 -9.85 -6.01
CA HIS A 164 8.88 -11.27 -6.14
C HIS A 164 7.46 -11.53 -6.65
N PHE A 165 6.48 -10.83 -6.08
CA PHE A 165 5.07 -11.09 -6.37
C PHE A 165 4.55 -10.37 -7.60
N LEU A 166 5.08 -9.17 -7.91
CA LEU A 166 4.42 -8.25 -8.83
C LEU A 166 5.27 -7.83 -10.03
N VAL A 167 6.60 -7.99 -10.00
CA VAL A 167 7.46 -7.64 -11.14
C VAL A 167 7.55 -8.80 -12.12
N ASN A 168 7.28 -8.53 -13.39
CA ASN A 168 7.38 -9.51 -14.48
C ASN A 168 8.61 -9.29 -15.39
N ASP A 169 9.45 -8.29 -15.08
CA ASP A 169 10.71 -8.05 -15.76
C ASP A 169 11.86 -8.87 -15.12
N ALA A 170 12.41 -9.81 -15.89
CA ALA A 170 13.50 -10.69 -15.45
C ALA A 170 14.80 -9.94 -15.11
N GLY A 171 15.07 -8.81 -15.77
CA GLY A 171 16.24 -7.96 -15.49
C GLY A 171 16.11 -7.26 -14.14
N VAL A 172 14.91 -6.78 -13.79
CA VAL A 172 14.64 -6.20 -12.47
C VAL A 172 14.73 -7.26 -11.37
N MET A 173 14.22 -8.47 -11.61
CA MET A 173 14.37 -9.60 -10.69
C MET A 173 15.85 -9.93 -10.43
N ALA A 174 16.65 -10.04 -11.49
CA ALA A 174 18.09 -10.33 -11.37
C ALA A 174 18.83 -9.23 -10.60
N MET A 175 18.48 -7.97 -10.83
CA MET A 175 19.05 -6.81 -10.13
C MET A 175 18.78 -6.89 -8.62
N ALA A 176 17.54 -7.16 -8.22
CA ALA A 176 17.16 -7.34 -6.82
C ALA A 176 17.90 -8.51 -6.16
N GLN A 177 18.01 -9.65 -6.85
CA GLN A 177 18.75 -10.81 -6.36
C GLN A 177 20.24 -10.49 -6.16
N GLN A 178 20.86 -9.77 -7.10
CA GLN A 178 22.25 -9.36 -6.99
C GLN A 178 22.46 -8.42 -5.79
N ALA A 179 21.62 -7.41 -5.65
CA ALA A 179 21.64 -6.47 -4.52
C ALA A 179 21.58 -7.20 -3.17
N LEU A 180 20.58 -8.07 -2.99
CA LEU A 180 20.41 -8.84 -1.75
C LEU A 180 21.54 -9.85 -1.52
N THR A 181 22.16 -10.39 -2.57
CA THR A 181 23.32 -11.30 -2.44
C THR A 181 24.53 -10.57 -1.89
N GLN A 182 24.77 -9.33 -2.33
CA GLN A 182 25.91 -8.52 -1.88
C GLN A 182 25.86 -8.20 -0.38
N GLU A 183 24.66 -8.06 0.20
CA GLU A 183 24.47 -7.86 1.64
C GLU A 183 24.16 -9.17 2.41
N ALA A 184 24.27 -10.34 1.77
CA ALA A 184 23.94 -11.64 2.37
C ALA A 184 22.49 -11.76 2.90
N LEU A 185 21.55 -11.03 2.29
CA LEU A 185 20.14 -10.95 2.67
C LEU A 185 19.22 -11.84 1.82
N LEU A 186 19.68 -12.39 0.69
CA LEU A 186 18.83 -13.05 -0.30
C LEU A 186 18.06 -14.26 0.27
N GLU A 187 18.74 -15.16 0.99
CA GLU A 187 18.09 -16.36 1.55
C GLU A 187 17.08 -16.00 2.64
N GLU A 188 17.36 -14.95 3.41
CA GLU A 188 16.42 -14.42 4.39
C GLU A 188 15.19 -13.81 3.69
N ALA A 189 15.39 -13.03 2.63
CA ALA A 189 14.31 -12.44 1.84
C ALA A 189 13.41 -13.50 1.16
N LYS A 190 13.99 -14.59 0.66
CA LYS A 190 13.24 -15.76 0.15
C LYS A 190 12.42 -16.42 1.26
N SER A 191 13.02 -16.66 2.43
CA SER A 191 12.32 -17.20 3.60
C SER A 191 11.14 -16.33 4.04
N PHE A 192 11.31 -15.01 3.99
CA PHE A 192 10.22 -14.06 4.25
C PHE A 192 9.07 -14.21 3.25
N THR A 193 9.42 -14.24 1.97
CA THR A 193 8.48 -14.37 0.86
C THR A 193 7.69 -15.66 0.94
N ASP A 194 8.34 -16.79 1.21
CA ASP A 194 7.69 -18.10 1.37
C ASP A 194 6.69 -18.11 2.54
N LYS A 195 7.01 -17.40 3.63
CA LYS A 195 6.10 -17.25 4.76
C LYS A 195 4.88 -16.40 4.40
N ILE A 196 5.09 -15.29 3.70
CA ILE A 196 3.99 -14.42 3.23
C ILE A 196 3.11 -15.14 2.21
N ALA A 197 3.68 -15.89 1.26
CA ALA A 197 2.93 -16.66 0.26
C ALA A 197 1.92 -17.63 0.89
N ARG A 198 2.23 -18.20 2.04
CA ARG A 198 1.33 -19.13 2.78
C ARG A 198 0.14 -18.43 3.44
N VAL A 199 0.24 -17.12 3.68
CA VAL A 199 -0.77 -16.35 4.42
C VAL A 199 -1.33 -15.17 3.63
N VAL A 200 -0.96 -15.00 2.36
CA VAL A 200 -1.32 -13.84 1.52
C VAL A 200 -2.83 -13.60 1.43
N GLY A 201 -3.65 -14.64 1.58
CA GLY A 201 -5.11 -14.54 1.64
C GLY A 201 -5.69 -13.96 2.95
N SER A 202 -4.87 -13.70 3.97
CA SER A 202 -5.27 -13.11 5.25
C SER A 202 -4.35 -11.95 5.62
N LYS A 203 -4.86 -10.72 5.50
CA LYS A 203 -4.11 -9.51 5.84
C LYS A 203 -3.60 -9.53 7.28
N GLU A 204 -4.41 -9.98 8.22
CA GLU A 204 -4.06 -10.10 9.64
C GLU A 204 -2.83 -10.99 9.85
N HIS A 205 -2.78 -12.14 9.17
CA HIS A 205 -1.64 -13.04 9.22
C HIS A 205 -0.42 -12.54 8.43
N CYS A 206 -0.63 -11.82 7.32
CA CYS A 206 0.46 -11.11 6.64
C CYS A 206 1.12 -10.07 7.54
N ILE A 207 0.32 -9.26 8.25
CA ILE A 207 0.79 -8.27 9.21
C ILE A 207 1.56 -8.97 10.32
N SER A 208 0.96 -9.98 10.97
CA SER A 208 1.61 -10.74 12.06
C SER A 208 2.94 -11.37 11.63
N THR A 209 2.96 -11.96 10.43
CA THR A 209 4.18 -12.54 9.84
C THR A 209 5.24 -11.48 9.59
N THR A 210 4.85 -10.33 9.02
CA THR A 210 5.74 -9.23 8.67
C THR A 210 6.35 -8.58 9.92
N ILE A 211 5.54 -8.23 10.92
CA ILE A 211 6.04 -7.59 12.14
C ILE A 211 7.01 -8.52 12.90
N ARG A 212 6.72 -9.83 12.94
CA ARG A 212 7.61 -10.83 13.55
C ARG A 212 8.92 -10.94 12.79
N PHE A 213 8.86 -10.98 11.46
CA PHE A 213 10.04 -11.11 10.60
C PHE A 213 10.96 -9.89 10.68
N LEU A 214 10.36 -8.70 10.77
CA LEU A 214 11.06 -7.43 10.91
C LEU A 214 11.45 -7.10 12.35
N HIS A 215 11.11 -7.94 13.33
CA HIS A 215 11.32 -7.67 14.75
C HIS A 215 10.66 -6.38 15.25
N ILE A 216 9.53 -6.00 14.67
CA ILE A 216 8.70 -4.90 15.17
C ILE A 216 7.98 -5.41 16.44
N PRO A 217 8.10 -4.73 17.59
CA PRO A 217 7.48 -5.19 18.83
C PRO A 217 5.95 -5.24 18.70
N ARG A 218 5.36 -6.43 18.87
CA ARG A 218 3.91 -6.64 18.71
C ARG A 218 3.09 -5.73 19.63
N GLN A 219 3.57 -5.50 20.84
CA GLN A 219 2.92 -4.65 21.85
C GLN A 219 2.93 -3.15 21.50
N GLU A 220 3.60 -2.74 20.42
CA GLU A 220 3.64 -1.35 19.96
C GLU A 220 2.70 -1.10 18.78
N ALA A 221 1.97 -2.11 18.32
CA ALA A 221 1.10 -2.00 17.16
C ALA A 221 -0.23 -2.75 17.34
N THR A 222 -1.23 -2.34 16.57
CA THR A 222 -2.59 -2.88 16.61
C THR A 222 -3.15 -2.99 15.20
N LEU A 223 -4.16 -3.85 15.05
CA LEU A 223 -5.02 -3.86 13.88
C LEU A 223 -6.15 -2.84 14.07
N ALA A 224 -6.34 -1.98 13.09
CA ALA A 224 -7.42 -1.00 13.04
C ALA A 224 -8.40 -1.34 11.93
N TYR A 225 -9.69 -1.36 12.25
CA TYR A 225 -10.77 -1.57 11.30
C TYR A 225 -11.64 -0.32 11.24
N LEU A 226 -11.95 0.11 10.02
CA LEU A 226 -12.82 1.25 9.76
C LEU A 226 -14.25 0.74 9.52
N ASP A 227 -15.09 0.77 10.55
CA ASP A 227 -16.50 0.43 10.42
C ASP A 227 -17.32 1.67 10.05
N ILE A 228 -17.34 1.96 8.74
CA ILE A 228 -18.02 3.13 8.17
C ILE A 228 -19.54 3.11 8.41
N ARG A 229 -20.15 1.93 8.58
CA ARG A 229 -21.60 1.79 8.79
C ARG A 229 -22.00 2.11 10.22
N ASN A 230 -21.15 1.74 11.17
CA ASN A 230 -21.36 2.03 12.59
C ASN A 230 -20.62 3.30 13.06
N LYS A 231 -19.91 4.00 12.16
CA LYS A 231 -19.04 5.14 12.49
C LYS A 231 -18.09 4.81 13.63
N ALA A 232 -17.48 3.63 13.55
CA ALA A 232 -16.65 3.10 14.62
C ALA A 232 -15.24 2.76 14.15
N PHE A 233 -14.27 3.19 14.94
CA PHE A 233 -12.88 2.82 14.82
C PHE A 233 -12.55 1.68 15.77
N LEU A 234 -12.38 0.46 15.24
CA LEU A 234 -12.16 -0.72 16.07
C LEU A 234 -10.68 -1.08 16.10
N LYS A 235 -10.13 -1.23 17.31
CA LYS A 235 -8.77 -1.73 17.52
C LYS A 235 -8.80 -3.18 18.00
N LYS A 236 -7.96 -4.04 17.42
CA LYS A 236 -7.76 -5.43 17.85
C LYS A 236 -6.27 -5.75 18.01
N PRO A 237 -5.92 -6.67 18.91
CA PRO A 237 -4.55 -7.18 18.99
C PRO A 237 -4.18 -7.91 17.68
N ILE A 238 -2.91 -7.84 17.30
CA ILE A 238 -2.37 -8.61 16.17
C ILE A 238 -2.35 -10.10 16.56
N PRO A 239 -2.90 -11.01 15.73
CA PRO A 239 -3.01 -12.42 16.09
C PRO A 239 -1.64 -13.10 16.22
N GLU A 240 -1.59 -14.16 17.03
CA GLU A 240 -0.41 -15.02 17.10
C GLU A 240 -0.42 -16.01 15.93
N HIS A 241 0.63 -15.95 15.10
CA HIS A 241 0.90 -16.83 13.98
C HIS A 241 2.42 -17.07 13.92
#